data_AF-N8V5Z6-F1
#
_entry.id   AF-N8V5Z6-F1
#
_cell.length_a   1.000
_cell.length_b   1.000
_cell.length_c   1.000
_cell.angle_alpha   90.00
_cell.angle_beta   90.00
_cell.angle_gamma   90.00
#
_symmetry.space_group_name_H-M   'P 1'
#
loop_
_entity.id
_entity.type
_entity.pdbx_description
1 polymer ?
#
loop_
_entity_poly.entity_id
_entity_poly.type
_entity_poly.pdbx_seq_one_letter_code
_entity_poly.pdbx_strand_id
1 'polypeptide(L)' 'MLIFKDLNHIEHVVHLRNINNVVLHTLNNEHRITFHFVSPHVLPVQVDLNTFNRIKSALEKYDAQ' A
#
# COMPACT_ATOMS: atom_id res chain seq x y z
N MET A 1 -5.05 -5.88 -9.64
CA MET A 1 -4.69 -4.49 -10.00
C MET A 1 -5.27 -3.60 -8.92
N LEU A 2 -4.48 -2.68 -8.37
CA LEU A 2 -4.95 -1.72 -7.36
C LEU A 2 -5.18 -0.39 -8.07
N ILE A 3 -6.38 0.17 -7.93
CA ILE A 3 -6.73 1.49 -8.46
C ILE A 3 -7.13 2.35 -7.28
N PHE A 4 -6.57 3.55 -7.19
CA PHE A 4 -6.98 4.54 -6.19
C PHE A 4 -6.93 5.94 -6.79
N LYS A 5 -7.67 6.87 -6.18
CA LYS A 5 -7.63 8.28 -6.55
C LYS A 5 -6.93 9.08 -5.47
N ASP A 6 -6.10 10.02 -5.88
CA ASP A 6 -5.51 10.98 -4.95
C ASP A 6 -6.47 12.14 -4.66
N LEU A 7 -6.00 13.09 -3.84
CA LEU A 7 -6.76 14.30 -3.47
C LEU A 7 -7.05 15.21 -4.68
N ASN A 8 -6.30 15.07 -5.78
CA ASN A 8 -6.51 15.79 -7.03
C ASN A 8 -7.44 15.04 -7.99
N HIS A 9 -8.07 13.95 -7.54
CA HIS A 9 -8.94 13.09 -8.34
C HIS A 9 -8.22 12.40 -9.51
N ILE A 10 -6.87 12.35 -9.47
CA ILE A 10 -6.09 11.62 -10.46
C ILE A 10 -6.15 10.13 -10.11
N GLU A 11 -6.46 9.31 -11.10
CA GLU A 11 -6.47 7.86 -10.95
C GLU A 11 -5.07 7.29 -11.08
N HIS A 12 -4.66 6.54 -10.07
CA HIS A 12 -3.39 5.84 -10.01
C HIS A 12 -3.64 4.35 -10.15
N VAL A 13 -3.00 3.73 -11.14
CA VAL A 13 -3.12 2.31 -11.44
C VAL A 13 -1.82 1.60 -11.06
N VAL A 14 -1.93 0.65 -10.15
CA VAL A 14 -0.82 -0.15 -9.65
C VAL A 14 -1.01 -1.60 -10.08
N HIS A 15 -0.13 -2.06 -10.95
CA HIS A 15 -0.05 -3.47 -11.33
C HIS A 15 0.65 -4.27 -10.23
N LEU A 16 -0.12 -5.07 -9.49
CA LEU A 16 0.39 -5.86 -8.36
C LEU A 16 1.56 -6.78 -8.72
N ARG A 17 1.61 -7.29 -9.97
CA ARG A 17 2.74 -8.09 -10.49
C ARG A 17 4.09 -7.34 -10.49
N ASN A 18 4.07 -6.02 -10.40
CA ASN A 18 5.27 -5.18 -10.40
C ASN A 18 5.69 -4.80 -8.97
N ILE A 19 4.97 -5.24 -7.94
CA ILE A 19 5.27 -4.96 -6.54
C ILE A 19 6.16 -6.09 -6.01
N ASN A 20 7.31 -5.72 -5.48
CA ASN A 20 8.23 -6.64 -4.81
C ASN A 20 7.95 -6.74 -3.32
N ASN A 21 7.54 -5.63 -2.71
CA ASN A 21 7.35 -5.57 -1.27
C ASN A 21 6.30 -4.52 -0.91
N VAL A 22 5.59 -4.75 0.19
CA VAL A 22 4.66 -3.80 0.78
C VAL A 22 5.12 -3.53 2.21
N VAL A 23 5.53 -2.28 2.47
CA VAL A 23 6.01 -1.87 3.78
C VAL A 23 4.92 -1.08 4.49
N LEU A 24 4.56 -1.55 5.68
CA LEU A 24 3.62 -0.89 6.58
C LEU A 24 4.41 -0.03 7.58
N HIS A 25 4.02 1.23 7.72
CA HIS A 25 4.64 2.15 8.67
C HIS A 25 3.59 2.90 9.48
N THR A 26 3.88 3.06 10.78
CA THR A 26 3.03 3.79 11.72
C THR A 26 3.89 4.73 12.53
N LEU A 27 3.61 6.03 12.45
CA LEU A 27 4.34 7.06 13.21
C LEU A 27 3.36 8.16 13.62
N ASN A 28 3.36 8.56 14.90
CA ASN A 28 2.57 9.68 15.40
C ASN A 28 1.08 9.67 14.96
N ASN A 29 0.43 8.51 15.03
CA ASN A 29 -0.97 8.31 14.63
C ASN A 29 -1.25 8.47 13.12
N GLU A 30 -0.20 8.53 12.29
CA GLU A 30 -0.29 8.41 10.83
C GLU A 30 0.00 6.97 10.39
N HIS A 31 -0.83 6.48 9.47
CA HIS A 31 -0.71 5.14 8.89
C HIS A 31 -0.31 5.25 7.43
N ARG A 32 0.85 4.70 7.07
CA ARG A 32 1.39 4.76 5.72
C ARG A 32 1.68 3.36 5.19
N ILE A 33 1.29 3.13 3.95
CA ILE A 33 1.58 1.90 3.20
C ILE A 33 2.46 2.29 2.03
N THR A 34 3.59 1.61 1.88
CA THR A 34 4.55 1.89 0.81
C THR A 34 4.68 0.67 -0.09
N PHE A 35 4.34 0.84 -1.36
CA PHE A 35 4.53 -0.19 -2.38
C PHE A 35 5.91 -0.02 -3.01
N HIS A 36 6.77 -1.02 -2.86
CA HIS A 36 8.08 -1.08 -3.51
C HIS A 36 7.96 -1.87 -4.81
N PHE A 37 8.41 -1.28 -5.91
CA PHE A 37 8.33 -1.89 -7.22
C PHE A 37 9.62 -2.63 -7.60
N VAL A 38 9.58 -3.42 -8.67
CA VAL A 38 10.76 -4.09 -9.27
C VAL A 38 11.85 -3.08 -9.67
N SER A 39 11.44 -1.90 -10.11
CA SER A 39 12.28 -0.75 -10.47
C SER A 39 12.52 0.16 -9.26
N PRO A 40 13.42 1.17 -9.31
CA PRO A 40 13.69 2.08 -8.19
C PRO A 40 12.54 3.08 -7.93
N HIS A 41 11.30 2.63 -8.03
CA HIS A 41 10.10 3.37 -7.77
C HIS A 41 9.47 2.88 -6.47
N VAL A 42 8.92 3.83 -5.72
CA VAL A 42 8.15 3.58 -4.52
C VAL A 42 6.90 4.45 -4.55
N LEU A 43 5.80 3.90 -4.05
CA LEU A 43 4.54 4.63 -3.92
C LEU A 43 4.11 4.61 -2.45
N PRO A 44 4.38 5.70 -1.70
CA PRO A 44 3.84 5.88 -0.36
C PRO A 44 2.38 6.37 -0.44
N VAL A 45 1.49 5.72 0.32
CA VAL A 45 0.08 6.08 0.44
C VAL A 45 -0.26 6.21 1.92
N GLN A 46 -0.72 7.39 2.33
CA GLN A 46 -1.30 7.58 3.65
C GLN A 46 -2.75 7.12 3.62
N VAL A 47 -3.13 6.33 4.61
CA VAL A 47 -4.48 5.75 4.72
C VAL A 47 -5.01 5.94 6.13
N ASP A 48 -6.33 5.78 6.29
CA ASP A 48 -6.93 5.69 7.62
C ASP A 48 -6.57 4.37 8.33
N LEU A 49 -6.77 4.33 9.65
CA LEU A 49 -6.47 3.17 10.49
C LEU A 49 -7.22 1.89 10.06
N ASN A 50 -8.48 2.01 9.64
CA ASN A 50 -9.29 0.85 9.25
C ASN A 50 -8.74 0.24 7.95
N THR A 51 -8.42 1.07 6.97
CA THR A 51 -7.79 0.66 5.71
C THR A 51 -6.41 0.04 5.96
N PHE A 52 -5.61 0.64 6.84
CA PHE A 52 -4.31 0.09 7.25
C PHE A 52 -4.43 -1.31 7.84
N ASN A 53 -5.30 -1.49 8.82
CA ASN A 53 -5.52 -2.78 9.48
C ASN A 53 -6.04 -3.84 8.52
N ARG A 54 -6.94 -3.47 7.59
CA ARG A 54 -7.43 -4.40 6.57
C ARG A 54 -6.31 -4.91 5.67
N ILE A 55 -5.40 -4.03 5.24
CA ILE A 55 -4.28 -4.40 4.38
C ILE A 55 -3.26 -5.24 5.15
N LYS A 56 -2.94 -4.85 6.39
CA LYS A 56 -2.05 -5.62 7.27
C LYS A 56 -2.53 -7.07 7.44
N SER A 57 -3.80 -7.26 7.81
CA SER A 57 -4.39 -8.59 7.99
C SER A 57 -4.43 -9.41 6.69
N ALA A 58 -4.53 -8.75 5.53
CA ALA A 58 -4.49 -9.44 4.24
C ALA A 58 -3.08 -9.95 3.91
N LEU A 59 -2.05 -9.16 4.22
CA LEU A 59 -0.64 -9.54 4.03
C LEU A 59 -0.25 -10.69 4.97
N GLU A 60 -0.62 -10.62 6.25
CA GLU A 60 -0.36 -11.70 7.22
C GLU A 60 -0.98 -13.03 6.81
N LYS A 61 -2.17 -13.01 6.20
CA LYS A 61 -2.82 -14.22 5.66
C LYS A 61 -2.14 -14.78 4.41
N TYR A 62 -1.46 -13.93 3.65
CA TYR A 62 -0.74 -14.34 2.45
C TYR A 62 0.58 -15.02 2.81
N ASP A 63 1.33 -14.47 3.77
CA ASP A 63 2.61 -15.05 4.23
C ASP A 63 2.45 -16.41 4.94
N ALA A 64 1.24 -16.71 5.42
CA ALA A 64 0.91 -17.99 6.08
C ALA A 64 0.58 -19.13 5.11
N GLN A 65 0.61 -18.89 3.79
CA GLN A 65 0.34 -19.87 2.72
C GLN A 65 1.64 -20.41 2.12
#